data_AF-A0A3P6SHC3-F1
#
_entry.id   AF-A0A3P6SHC3-F1
#
_cell.length_a   1.000
_cell.length_b   1.000
_cell.length_c   1.000
_cell.angle_alpha   90.00
_cell.angle_beta   90.00
_cell.angle_gamma   90.00
#
_symmetry.space_group_name_H-M   'P 1'
#
loop_
_entity.id
_entity.type
_entity.pdbx_description
1 polymer ?
#
loop_
_entity_poly.entity_id
_entity_poly.type
_entity_poly.pdbx_seq_one_letter_code
_entity_poly.pdbx_strand_id
1 'polypeptide(L)'
;MCNLRLNGFKGARGGGIPKVAVVVTDGQSQDSVAEAAQRLRDAHVMIYAIGVTNLVNVHQLHQIAGNPVRVLTVESFDQLDRTLADSLTWDMCKTEFSEF
;
A
#
# COMPACT_ATOMS: atom_id res chain seq x y z
N MET A 1 0.96 -14.30 -6.73
CA MET A 1 -0.16 -13.67 -7.47
C MET A 1 -1.01 -12.88 -6.48
N CYS A 2 -1.06 -11.55 -6.58
CA CYS A 2 -1.78 -10.72 -5.63
C CYS A 2 -2.99 -10.05 -6.30
N ASN A 3 -4.20 -10.48 -5.95
CA ASN A 3 -5.44 -9.81 -6.38
C ASN A 3 -5.92 -8.88 -5.27
N LEU A 4 -5.85 -7.57 -5.51
CA LEU A 4 -6.19 -6.54 -4.54
C LEU A 4 -7.72 -6.50 -4.31
N ARG A 5 -8.17 -6.92 -3.13
CA ARG A 5 -9.60 -7.00 -2.77
C ARG A 5 -10.06 -5.82 -1.91
N LEU A 6 -11.20 -5.25 -2.27
CA LEU A 6 -11.77 -4.03 -1.63
C LEU A 6 -12.56 -4.26 -0.35
N ASN A 7 -12.96 -5.49 -0.05
CA ASN A 7 -13.92 -5.76 1.03
C ASN A 7 -13.35 -5.58 2.44
N GLY A 8 -12.05 -5.27 2.60
CA GLY A 8 -11.38 -5.16 3.90
C GLY A 8 -11.85 -4.00 4.78
N PHE A 9 -12.47 -2.95 4.22
CA PHE A 9 -12.82 -1.73 4.97
C PHE A 9 -14.29 -1.64 5.41
N LYS A 10 -15.13 -2.66 5.16
CA LYS A 10 -16.57 -2.63 5.49
C LYS A 10 -16.87 -2.53 6.99
N GLY A 11 -15.94 -2.90 7.86
CA GLY A 11 -16.04 -2.76 9.33
C GLY A 11 -15.10 -1.70 9.92
N ALA A 12 -14.41 -0.93 9.06
CA ALA A 12 -13.50 0.11 9.54
C ALA A 12 -14.28 1.24 10.22
N ARG A 13 -13.64 1.90 11.19
CA ARG A 13 -14.20 3.06 11.88
C ARG A 13 -14.60 4.14 10.85
N GLY A 14 -15.84 4.61 10.92
CA GLY A 14 -16.37 5.67 10.06
C GLY A 14 -16.03 7.07 10.56
N GLY A 15 -16.66 8.09 9.97
CA GLY A 15 -16.62 9.47 10.50
C GLY A 15 -15.38 10.28 10.13
N GLY A 16 -14.88 10.15 8.89
CA GLY A 16 -13.70 10.89 8.43
C GLY A 16 -12.39 10.40 9.03
N ILE A 17 -12.41 9.27 9.75
CA ILE A 17 -11.20 8.64 10.23
C ILE A 17 -10.42 8.10 9.03
N PRO A 18 -9.14 8.46 8.91
CA PRO A 18 -8.36 8.02 7.79
C PRO A 18 -8.13 6.50 7.73
N LYS A 19 -8.03 5.98 6.50
CA LYS A 19 -7.84 4.55 6.24
C LYS A 19 -6.52 4.33 5.53
N VAL A 20 -5.76 3.34 5.98
CA VAL A 20 -4.49 2.96 5.38
C VAL A 20 -4.49 1.48 5.03
N ALA A 21 -3.97 1.14 3.86
CA ALA A 21 -3.63 -0.21 3.44
C ALA A 21 -2.11 -0.31 3.24
N VAL A 22 -1.50 -1.37 3.77
CA VAL A 22 -0.12 -1.74 3.47
C VAL A 22 -0.16 -3.02 2.64
N VAL A 23 0.34 -2.95 1.41
CA VAL A 23 0.42 -4.07 0.48
C VAL A 23 1.87 -4.56 0.45
N VAL A 24 2.09 -5.82 0.81
CA VAL A 24 3.40 -6.47 0.71
C VAL A 24 3.33 -7.56 -0.36
N THR A 25 4.27 -7.56 -1.30
CA THR A 25 4.35 -8.57 -2.37
C THR A 25 5.80 -8.89 -2.70
N ASP A 26 6.09 -10.15 -3.03
CA ASP A 26 7.42 -10.63 -3.41
C ASP A 26 7.61 -10.81 -4.92
N GLY A 27 6.56 -10.53 -5.70
CA GLY A 27 6.60 -10.69 -7.14
C GLY A 27 5.55 -9.86 -7.87
N GLN A 28 5.51 -10.06 -9.18
CA GLN A 28 4.61 -9.35 -10.10
C GLN A 28 3.20 -9.91 -10.02
N SER A 29 2.19 -9.04 -10.08
CA SER A 29 0.83 -9.49 -10.29
C SER A 29 0.65 -10.00 -11.71
N GLN A 30 -0.23 -10.98 -11.84
CA GLN A 30 -0.58 -11.65 -13.09
C GLN A 30 -1.90 -11.10 -13.68
N ASP A 31 -2.54 -10.19 -12.95
CA ASP A 31 -3.72 -9.43 -13.36
C ASP A 31 -3.44 -7.91 -13.28
N SER A 32 -4.40 -7.12 -13.77
CA SER A 32 -4.34 -5.67 -13.68
C SER A 32 -4.58 -5.21 -12.25
N VAL A 33 -3.60 -4.50 -11.68
CA VAL A 33 -3.69 -3.91 -10.34
C VAL A 33 -4.34 -2.54 -10.33
N ALA A 34 -4.37 -1.86 -11.49
CA ALA A 34 -4.72 -0.45 -11.60
C ALA A 34 -6.16 -0.16 -11.18
N GLU A 35 -7.12 -0.93 -11.69
CA GLU A 35 -8.55 -0.72 -11.40
C GLU A 35 -8.88 -0.98 -9.93
N ALA A 36 -8.33 -2.06 -9.37
CA ALA A 36 -8.54 -2.39 -7.96
C ALA A 36 -7.92 -1.33 -7.04
N ALA A 37 -6.72 -0.86 -7.36
CA ALA A 37 -6.05 0.17 -6.58
C ALA A 37 -6.75 1.53 -6.70
N GLN A 38 -7.27 1.87 -7.89
CA GLN A 38 -8.04 3.09 -8.09
C GLN A 38 -9.27 3.11 -7.19
N ARG A 39 -10.03 2.02 -7.14
CA ARG A 39 -11.22 1.94 -6.27
C ARG A 39 -10.91 2.10 -4.78
N LEU A 40 -9.73 1.64 -4.30
CA LEU A 40 -9.30 1.91 -2.93
C LEU A 40 -9.01 3.39 -2.71
N ARG A 41 -8.32 4.04 -3.66
CA ARG A 41 -8.01 5.48 -3.59
C ARG A 41 -9.27 6.33 -3.67
N ASP A 42 -10.21 5.99 -4.54
CA ASP A 42 -11.52 6.66 -4.63
C ASP A 42 -12.31 6.51 -3.31
N ALA A 43 -12.09 5.40 -2.58
CA ALA A 43 -12.63 5.18 -1.24
C ALA A 43 -11.82 5.87 -0.13
N HIS A 44 -10.91 6.78 -0.48
CA HIS A 44 -10.05 7.56 0.42
C HIS A 44 -9.17 6.69 1.32
N VAL A 45 -8.68 5.58 0.75
CA VAL A 45 -7.69 4.71 1.41
C VAL A 45 -6.30 5.10 0.92
N MET A 46 -5.41 5.47 1.83
CA MET A 46 -3.99 5.62 1.53
C MET A 46 -3.34 4.25 1.43
N ILE A 47 -2.55 4.04 0.38
CA ILE A 47 -1.94 2.75 0.10
C ILE A 47 -0.43 2.89 0.09
N TYR A 48 0.24 2.08 0.92
CA TYR A 48 1.68 1.84 0.88
C TYR A 48 1.93 0.52 0.18
N ALA A 49 2.89 0.48 -0.75
CA ALA A 49 3.25 -0.72 -1.49
C ALA A 49 4.70 -1.08 -1.22
N ILE A 50 4.92 -2.26 -0.64
CA ILE A 50 6.22 -2.80 -0.27
C ILE A 50 6.51 -4.00 -1.16
N GLY A 51 7.51 -3.85 -2.02
CA GLY A 51 8.05 -4.93 -2.82
C GLY A 51 9.19 -5.64 -2.09
N VAL A 52 9.12 -6.95 -1.96
CA VAL A 52 10.20 -7.78 -1.41
C VAL A 52 10.92 -8.45 -2.56
N THR A 53 12.25 -8.45 -2.53
CA THR A 53 13.14 -8.93 -3.59
C THR A 53 13.14 -8.06 -4.86
N ASN A 54 14.04 -8.39 -5.79
CA ASN A 54 14.16 -7.76 -7.10
C ASN A 54 13.18 -8.31 -8.16
N LEU A 55 12.28 -9.24 -7.80
CA LEU A 55 11.32 -9.87 -8.72
C LEU A 55 10.05 -9.04 -8.91
N VAL A 56 9.85 -8.00 -8.11
CA VAL A 56 8.68 -7.12 -8.16
C VAL A 56 8.70 -6.18 -9.36
N ASN A 57 7.52 -5.79 -9.81
CA ASN A 57 7.38 -4.76 -10.84
C ASN A 57 7.09 -3.41 -10.18
N VAL A 58 8.09 -2.52 -10.16
CA VAL A 58 7.98 -1.19 -9.53
C VAL A 58 6.86 -0.34 -10.14
N HIS A 59 6.59 -0.49 -11.44
CA HIS A 59 5.45 0.18 -12.07
C HIS A 59 4.10 -0.31 -11.49
N GLN A 60 3.95 -1.61 -11.25
CA GLN A 60 2.75 -2.13 -10.58
C GLN A 60 2.65 -1.62 -9.14
N LEU A 61 3.77 -1.52 -8.40
CA LEU A 61 3.78 -0.94 -7.05
C LEU A 61 3.34 0.52 -7.06
N HIS A 62 3.78 1.32 -8.04
CA HIS A 62 3.32 2.70 -8.22
C HIS A 62 1.83 2.77 -8.55
N GLN A 63 1.33 1.89 -9.41
CA GLN A 63 -0.10 1.81 -9.72
C GLN A 63 -0.94 1.42 -8.50
N ILE A 64 -0.40 0.58 -7.61
CA ILE A 64 -1.03 0.22 -6.34
C ILE A 64 -1.06 1.41 -5.38
N ALA A 65 0.10 2.01 -5.09
CA ALA A 65 0.23 3.08 -4.11
C ALA A 65 -0.44 4.40 -4.56
N GLY A 66 -0.43 4.69 -5.86
CA GLY A 66 -0.90 5.94 -6.45
C GLY A 66 -0.02 7.17 -6.17
N ASN A 67 0.95 7.07 -5.25
CA ASN A 67 1.99 8.07 -5.01
C ASN A 67 3.34 7.35 -4.91
N PRO A 68 4.35 7.72 -5.72
CA PRO A 68 5.67 7.10 -5.68
C PRO A 68 6.37 7.14 -4.32
N VAL A 69 6.10 8.15 -3.48
CA VAL A 69 6.71 8.30 -2.14
C VAL A 69 6.27 7.18 -1.19
N ARG A 70 5.12 6.53 -1.44
CA ARG A 70 4.61 5.41 -0.63
C ARG A 70 5.00 4.03 -1.18
N VAL A 71 5.97 3.97 -2.09
CA VAL A 71 6.53 2.72 -2.61
C VAL A 71 7.88 2.46 -1.96
N LEU A 72 8.02 1.27 -1.38
CA LEU A 72 9.26 0.81 -0.79
C LEU A 72 9.65 -0.53 -1.41
N THR A 73 10.94 -0.75 -1.57
CA THR A 73 11.48 -2.05 -2.01
C THR A 73 12.54 -2.50 -1.03
N VAL A 74 12.45 -3.74 -0.59
CA VAL A 74 13.41 -4.40 0.30
C VAL A 74 13.99 -5.63 -0.39
N GLU A 75 15.21 -6.02 -0.04
CA GLU A 75 15.91 -7.12 -0.70
C GLU A 75 15.48 -8.50 -0.18
N SER A 76 15.09 -8.59 1.09
CA SER A 76 14.60 -9.81 1.72
C SER A 76 13.49 -9.55 2.74
N PHE A 77 12.79 -10.60 3.13
CA PHE A 77 11.77 -10.53 4.18
C PHE A 77 12.34 -10.15 5.55
N ASP A 78 13.64 -10.36 5.80
CA ASP A 78 14.29 -9.99 7.06
C ASP A 78 14.35 -8.47 7.27
N GLN A 79 14.28 -7.70 6.18
CA GLN A 79 14.22 -6.24 6.20
C GLN A 79 12.79 -5.71 6.47
N LEU A 80 11.78 -6.58 6.52
CA LEU A 80 10.47 -6.23 7.07
C LEU A 80 10.49 -6.28 8.60
N ASP A 81 11.42 -5.52 9.17
CA ASP A 81 11.73 -5.52 10.59
C ASP A 81 10.93 -4.46 11.36
N ARG A 82 11.19 -4.38 12.67
CA ARG A 82 10.57 -3.39 13.54
C ARG A 82 10.91 -1.96 13.14
N THR A 83 12.13 -1.72 12.65
CA THR A 83 12.59 -0.40 12.23
C THR A 83 11.75 0.12 11.07
N LEU A 84 11.52 -0.72 10.05
CA LEU A 84 10.67 -0.39 8.92
C LEU A 84 9.22 -0.17 9.36
N ALA A 85 8.68 -1.05 10.20
CA ALA A 85 7.32 -0.94 10.72
C ALA A 85 7.11 0.35 11.52
N ASP A 86 8.08 0.73 12.36
CA ASP A 86 8.03 1.95 13.16
C ASP A 86 8.09 3.19 12.25
N SER A 87 8.95 3.18 11.22
CA SER A 87 9.03 4.28 10.24
C SER A 87 7.73 4.45 9.44
N LEU A 88 7.14 3.36 8.98
CA LEU A 88 5.86 3.40 8.26
C LEU A 88 4.74 3.89 9.17
N THR A 89 4.69 3.39 10.40
CA THR A 89 3.70 3.82 11.40
C THR A 89 3.81 5.31 11.69
N TRP A 90 5.04 5.81 11.82
CA TRP A 90 5.29 7.23 12.05
C TRP A 90 4.82 8.10 10.88
N ASP A 91 5.11 7.67 9.65
CA ASP A 91 4.67 8.36 8.43
C ASP A 91 3.13 8.37 8.32
N MET A 92 2.49 7.23 8.55
CA MET A 92 1.02 7.08 8.57
C MET A 92 0.34 7.99 9.58
N CYS A 93 0.93 8.17 10.77
CA CYS A 93 0.40 9.02 11.83
C CYS A 93 0.59 10.52 11.56
N LYS A 94 1.58 10.89 10.74
CA LYS A 94 1.88 12.29 10.39
C LYS A 94 1.24 12.76 9.10
N THR A 95 0.90 11.84 8.22
CA THR A 95 0.36 12.17 6.91
C THR A 95 -0.96 12.92 7.11
N GLU A 96 -1.01 14.17 6.65
CA GLU A 96 -2.27 14.90 6.60
C GLU A 96 -3.10 14.32 5.46
N PHE A 97 -4.27 13.78 5.79
CA PHE A 97 -5.21 13.23 4.81
C PHE A 97 -6.01 14.32 4.09
N SER A 98 -5.49 15.55 4.05
CA SER A 98 -6.14 16.76 3.56
C SER A 98 -6.06 16.95 2.04
N GLU A 99 -5.36 16.06 1.31
CA GLU A 99 -5.18 16.13 -0.15
C GLU A 99 -5.98 15.07 -0.94
N PHE A 100 -7.19 14.72 -0.49
CA PHE A 100 -8.14 13.95 -1.28
C PHE A 100 -9.26 14.83 -1.84
#